data_AF-A0A6A7KPK6-F1
#
_entry.id   AF-A0A6A7KPK6-F1
#
_cell.length_a   1.000
_cell.length_b   1.000
_cell.length_c   1.000
_cell.angle_alpha   90.00
_cell.angle_beta   90.00
_cell.angle_gamma   90.00
#
_symmetry.space_group_name_H-M   'P 1'
#
loop_
_entity.id
_entity.type
_entity.pdbx_description
1 polymer ?
#
loop_
_entity_poly.entity_id
_entity_poly.type
_entity_poly.pdbx_seq_one_letter_code
_entity_poly.pdbx_strand_id
1 'polypeptide(L)' 'MAGNLHVRNLDDDLIARLKRRAARHGRSTEAEHREILRQALAADVEPSFDTLAAELRKLTKRRRQTPSEVLLREGREER' A
#
# COMPACT_ATOMS: atom_id res chain seq x y z
N MET A 1 -12.82 -9.20 -13.01
CA MET A 1 -13.50 -10.38 -12.44
C MET A 1 -14.10 -9.97 -11.11
N ALA A 2 -15.40 -10.15 -10.90
CA ALA A 2 -16.02 -9.92 -9.60
C ALA A 2 -15.88 -11.19 -8.74
N GLY A 3 -15.29 -11.06 -7.55
CA GLY A 3 -15.20 -12.15 -6.56
C GLY A 3 -16.24 -11.99 -5.45
N ASN A 4 -16.63 -13.09 -4.82
CA ASN A 4 -17.48 -13.09 -3.62
C ASN A 4 -16.63 -13.49 -2.41
N LEU A 5 -16.74 -12.75 -1.31
CA LEU A 5 -16.06 -13.00 -0.04
C LEU A 5 -17.11 -13.25 1.03
N HIS A 6 -17.05 -14.42 1.67
CA HIS A 6 -17.93 -14.77 2.78
C HIS A 6 -17.13 -14.92 4.07
N VAL A 7 -17.49 -14.13 5.09
CA VAL A 7 -16.86 -14.17 6.41
C VAL A 7 -17.74 -15.01 7.33
N ARG A 8 -17.18 -16.10 7.87
CA ARG A 8 -17.88 -17.03 8.77
C ARG A 8 -17.55 -16.70 10.23
N ASN A 9 -18.41 -17.14 11.15
CA ASN A 9 -18.23 -17.04 12.59
C ASN A 9 -17.99 -15.60 13.09
N LEU A 10 -18.82 -14.65 12.62
CA LEU A 10 -18.82 -13.27 13.10
C LEU A 10 -19.65 -13.16 14.38
N ASP A 11 -19.13 -12.44 15.37
CA ASP A 11 -19.85 -12.14 16.60
C ASP A 11 -21.11 -11.29 16.32
N ASP A 12 -22.20 -11.60 17.03
CA ASP A 12 -23.47 -10.90 16.87
C ASP A 12 -23.37 -9.39 17.18
N ASP A 13 -22.54 -9.01 18.16
CA ASP A 13 -22.28 -7.58 18.45
C ASP A 13 -21.63 -6.89 17.26
N LEU A 14 -20.68 -7.55 16.59
CA LEU A 14 -19.99 -6.99 15.43
C LEU A 14 -20.96 -6.80 14.26
N ILE A 15 -21.86 -7.77 14.03
CA ILE A 15 -22.94 -7.65 13.04
C ILE A 15 -23.87 -6.48 13.39
N ALA A 16 -24.27 -6.33 14.65
CA ALA A 16 -25.14 -5.25 15.10
C ALA A 16 -24.48 -3.87 14.93
N ARG A 17 -23.18 -3.75 15.24
CA ARG A 17 -22.39 -2.53 15.03
C ARG A 17 -22.28 -2.18 13.54
N LEU A 18 -22.03 -3.17 12.68
CA LEU A 18 -21.97 -2.97 11.23
C LEU A 18 -23.31 -2.49 10.67
N LYS A 19 -24.44 -3.12 11.07
CA LYS A 19 -25.78 -2.69 10.66
C LYS A 19 -26.09 -1.25 11.10
N ARG A 20 -25.78 -0.89 12.35
CA ARG A 20 -25.95 0.49 12.85
C ARG A 20 -25.12 1.49 12.05
N ARG A 21 -23.88 1.14 11.72
CA ARG A 21 -23.00 1.99 10.89
C ARG A 21 -23.55 2.15 9.46
N ALA A 22 -23.99 1.06 8.85
CA ALA A 22 -24.59 1.06 7.51
C ALA A 22 -25.85 1.96 7.45
N ALA A 23 -26.73 1.84 8.44
CA ALA A 23 -27.91 2.70 8.58
C ALA A 23 -27.55 4.18 8.70
N ARG A 24 -26.54 4.53 9.52
CA ARG A 24 -26.06 5.93 9.63
C ARG A 24 -25.52 6.49 8.32
N HIS A 25 -24.92 5.65 7.49
CA HIS A 25 -24.38 6.06 6.19
C HIS A 25 -25.41 5.97 5.04
N GLY A 26 -26.65 5.51 5.32
CA GLY A 26 -27.68 5.33 4.30
C GLY A 26 -27.35 4.24 3.27
N ARG A 27 -26.62 3.19 3.68
CA ARG A 27 -26.15 2.11 2.80
C ARG A 27 -26.59 0.74 3.32
N SER A 28 -26.59 -0.27 2.45
CA SER A 28 -26.77 -1.65 2.87
C SER A 28 -25.57 -2.15 3.69
N THR A 29 -25.79 -3.14 4.54
CA THR A 29 -24.72 -3.77 5.35
C THR A 29 -23.58 -4.29 4.47
N GLU A 30 -23.90 -4.86 3.31
CA GLU A 30 -22.90 -5.33 2.34
C GLU A 30 -22.10 -4.18 1.72
N ALA A 31 -22.78 -3.08 1.35
CA ALA A 31 -22.11 -1.90 0.82
C ALA A 31 -21.18 -1.26 1.84
N GLU A 32 -21.60 -1.19 3.11
CA GLU A 32 -20.76 -0.70 4.21
C GLU A 32 -19.57 -1.64 4.47
N HIS A 33 -19.79 -2.96 4.43
CA HIS A 33 -18.73 -3.94 4.55
C HIS A 33 -17.67 -3.77 3.45
N ARG A 34 -18.12 -3.62 2.20
CA ARG A 34 -17.23 -3.38 1.05
C ARG A 34 -16.46 -2.08 1.19
N GLU A 35 -17.10 -1.03 1.71
CA GLU A 35 -16.45 0.25 1.97
C GLU A 35 -15.35 0.13 3.02
N ILE A 36 -15.63 -0.54 4.14
CA ILE A 36 -14.65 -0.78 5.21
C ILE A 36 -13.44 -1.55 4.67
N LEU A 37 -13.67 -2.61 3.88
CA LEU A 37 -12.58 -3.36 3.25
C LEU A 37 -11.76 -2.48 2.30
N ARG A 38 -12.41 -1.64 1.48
CA ARG A 38 -11.72 -0.71 0.58
C ARG A 38 -10.86 0.29 1.36
N GLN A 39 -11.38 0.84 2.44
CA GLN A 39 -10.66 1.80 3.28
C GLN A 39 -9.48 1.15 4.00
N ALA A 40 -9.66 -0.05 4.55
CA ALA A 40 -8.61 -0.79 5.22
C ALA A 40 -7.44 -1.11 4.27
N LEU A 41 -7.75 -1.55 3.04
CA LEU A 41 -6.75 -1.92 2.04
C LEU A 41 -6.18 -0.73 1.27
N ALA A 42 -6.80 0.45 1.34
CA ALA A 42 -6.26 1.65 0.70
C ALA A 42 -4.95 2.12 1.34
N ALA A 43 -4.71 1.78 2.62
CA ALA A 43 -3.45 2.06 3.30
C ALA A 43 -2.32 1.08 2.92
N ASP A 44 -2.66 -0.10 2.41
CA ASP A 44 -1.71 -1.14 1.98
C ASP A 44 -1.28 -0.99 0.52
N VAL A 45 -1.52 0.17 -0.10
CA VAL A 45 -0.99 0.46 -1.43
C VAL A 45 0.52 0.62 -1.29
N GLU A 46 1.26 -0.38 -1.76
CA GLU A 46 2.71 -0.26 -1.88
C GLU A 46 3.05 1.03 -2.62
N PRO A 47 3.99 1.84 -2.10
CA PRO A 47 4.39 3.06 -2.77
C PRO A 47 4.85 2.74 -4.19
N SER A 48 4.40 3.54 -5.16
CA SER A 48 4.81 3.37 -6.55
C SER A 48 6.33 3.44 -6.68
N PHE A 49 6.88 2.82 -7.72
CA PHE A 49 8.32 2.91 -8.02
C PHE A 49 8.81 4.37 -8.02
N ASP A 50 8.04 5.29 -8.60
CA ASP A 50 8.39 6.71 -8.63
C ASP A 50 8.47 7.35 -7.25
N THR A 51 7.54 6.96 -6.35
CA THR A 51 7.52 7.42 -4.96
C THR A 51 8.75 6.92 -4.21
N LEU A 52 9.05 5.63 -4.33
CA LEU A 52 10.24 5.01 -3.74
C LEU A 52 11.53 5.63 -4.28
N ALA A 53 11.61 5.84 -5.60
CA ALA A 53 12.77 6.45 -6.24
C ALA A 53 12.97 7.91 -5.81
N ALA A 54 11.90 8.68 -5.62
CA ALA A 54 11.97 10.04 -5.09
C ALA A 54 12.50 10.06 -3.65
N GLU A 55 12.03 9.15 -2.79
CA GLU A 55 12.55 8.99 -1.42
C GLU A 55 14.03 8.59 -1.42
N LEU A 56 14.43 7.62 -2.25
CA LEU A 56 15.83 7.22 -2.37
C LEU A 56 16.73 8.40 -2.79
N ARG A 57 16.28 9.24 -3.73
CA ARG A 57 17.01 10.45 -4.14
C ARG A 57 17.15 11.46 -3.00
N LYS A 58 16.12 11.63 -2.16
CA LYS A 58 16.20 12.50 -0.96
C LYS A 58 17.24 11.97 0.02
N LEU A 59 17.20 10.67 0.33
CA LEU A 59 18.12 10.02 1.26
C LEU A 59 19.58 10.08 0.79
N THR A 60 19.80 9.98 -0.53
CA THR A 60 21.15 9.97 -1.12
C THR A 60 21.64 11.36 -1.56
N LYS A 61 20.86 12.43 -1.36
CA LYS A 61 21.15 13.79 -1.85
C LYS A 61 22.55 14.32 -1.46
N ARG A 62 23.06 13.94 -0.28
CA ARG A 62 24.35 14.40 0.23
C ARG A 62 25.51 13.42 -0.04
N ARG A 63 25.23 12.28 -0.66
CA ARG A 63 26.25 11.29 -0.97
C ARG A 63 26.93 11.67 -2.28
N ARG A 64 28.26 11.80 -2.27
CA ARG A 64 29.03 11.92 -3.50
C ARG A 64 28.94 10.58 -4.24
N GLN A 65 28.25 10.58 -5.38
CA GLN A 65 28.14 9.43 -6.26
C GLN A 65 29.30 9.46 -7.26
N THR A 66 30.00 8.34 -7.41
CA THR A 66 30.97 8.16 -8.49
C THR A 66 30.28 7.36 -9.59
N PRO A 67 30.22 7.86 -10.83
CA PRO A 67 29.69 7.09 -11.96
C PRO A 67 30.45 5.76 -12.08
N SER A 68 29.71 4.67 -12.30
CA SER A 68 30.30 3.33 -12.29
C SER A 68 31.34 3.14 -13.39
N GLU A 69 31.21 3.86 -14.51
CA GLU A 69 32.18 3.86 -15.60
C GLU A 69 33.58 4.35 -15.20
N VAL A 70 33.67 5.22 -14.17
CA VAL A 70 34.96 5.69 -13.64
C VAL A 70 35.64 4.56 -12.86
N LEU A 71 34.89 3.92 -11.95
CA LEU A 71 35.39 2.80 -11.14
C LEU A 71 35.80 1.60 -12.02
N LEU A 72 35.04 1.32 -13.07
CA LEU A 72 35.34 0.26 -14.03
C LEU A 72 36.60 0.55 -14.85
N ARG A 73 36.94 1.83 -15.08
CA ARG A 73 38.17 2.22 -15.76
C ARG A 73 39.37 2.06 -14.84
N GLU A 74 39.29 2.58 -13.62
CA GLU A 74 40.34 2.46 -12.60
C GLU A 74 40.74 0.99 -12.40
N GLY A 75 39.76 0.10 -12.20
CA GLY A 75 40.04 -1.32 -12.02
C GLY A 75 40.58 -2.06 -13.27
N ARG A 76 40.49 -1.47 -14.47
CA ARG A 76 41.14 -2.02 -15.68
C ARG A 76 42.58 -1.54 -15.81
N GLU A 77 42.86 -0.31 -15.37
CA GLU A 77 44.20 0.29 -15.38
C GLU A 77 45.11 -0.29 -14.29
N GLU A 78 44.53 -0.86 -13.23
CA GLU A 78 45.25 -1.57 -12.16
C GLU A 78 45.69 -3.01 -12.50
N ARG A 79 45.34 -3.54 -13.69
CA ARG A 79 45.69 -4.91 -14.14
C ARG A 79 46.88 -4.91 -15.08
#